data_AF-A0AAQ4FCN8-F1
#
_entry.id   AF-A0AAQ4FCN8-F1
#
_cell.length_a   1.000
_cell.length_b   1.000
_cell.length_c   1.000
_cell.angle_alpha   90.00
_cell.angle_beta   90.00
_cell.angle_gamma   90.00
#
_symmetry.space_group_name_H-M   'P 1'
#
loop_
_entity.id
_entity.type
_entity.pdbx_description
1 polymer ?
#
loop_
_entity_poly.entity_id
_entity_poly.type
_entity_poly.pdbx_seq_one_letter_code
_entity_poly.pdbx_strand_id
1 'polypeptide(L)'
;MFSHGGLLPGGDSTADCHLRTTDGWHFLAQRGFLSATSRYFRALFGEEYGSPRDVLVSGVKGSALDILLTFLYTDQLFVSVPNVLDVLQAADMLLLDEPREQCLKLLLRYMVPENCLSLAALTRRYPYPKFTKTVMNYALLHFDQVRRS
;
A
#
# COMPACT_ATOMS: atom_id res chain seq x y z
N MET A 1 7.84 -14.05 -23.06
CA MET A 1 6.53 -13.35 -23.03
C MET A 1 6.40 -12.77 -21.63
N PHE A 2 7.04 -11.62 -21.40
CA PHE A 2 7.08 -10.99 -20.07
C PHE A 2 5.98 -9.94 -20.02
N SER A 3 4.88 -10.28 -19.37
CA SER A 3 3.71 -9.43 -19.29
C SER A 3 3.42 -9.18 -17.81
N HIS A 4 3.58 -7.90 -17.42
CA HIS A 4 3.10 -7.24 -16.19
C HIS A 4 4.16 -7.09 -15.09
N GLY A 5 4.76 -5.90 -15.05
CA GLY A 5 5.87 -5.50 -14.20
C GLY A 5 6.74 -4.48 -14.94
N GLY A 6 6.34 -3.20 -14.90
CA GLY A 6 7.05 -2.14 -15.60
C GLY A 6 8.47 -1.95 -15.09
N LEU A 7 9.38 -1.51 -15.96
CA LEU A 7 10.66 -0.97 -15.54
C LEU A 7 10.40 0.27 -14.68
N LEU A 8 10.82 0.25 -13.43
CA LEU A 8 10.85 1.45 -12.60
C LEU A 8 11.89 2.43 -13.19
N PRO A 9 11.69 3.76 -13.07
CA PRO A 9 12.60 4.74 -13.62
C PRO A 9 13.98 4.60 -12.97
N GLY A 10 14.97 4.20 -13.78
CA GLY A 10 16.31 3.83 -13.33
C GLY A 10 17.07 2.94 -14.32
N GLY A 11 16.35 2.28 -15.24
CA GLY A 11 16.94 1.42 -16.26
C GLY A 11 17.51 0.13 -15.67
N ASP A 12 17.54 -0.96 -16.45
CA ASP A 12 18.06 -2.27 -16.02
C ASP A 12 19.52 -2.22 -15.53
N SER A 13 20.28 -1.19 -15.89
CA SER A 13 21.71 -1.07 -15.61
C SER A 13 22.07 -0.78 -14.15
N THR A 14 21.12 -0.35 -13.33
CA THR A 14 21.38 0.00 -11.92
C THR A 14 20.63 -0.87 -10.91
N ALA A 15 19.73 -1.74 -11.37
CA ALA A 15 18.98 -2.64 -10.51
C ALA A 15 19.88 -3.75 -9.95
N ASP A 16 19.80 -3.98 -8.63
CA ASP A 16 20.57 -5.01 -7.91
C ASP A 16 19.67 -5.99 -7.14
N CYS A 17 18.34 -5.85 -7.25
CA CYS A 17 17.36 -6.83 -6.79
C CYS A 17 16.15 -6.98 -7.71
N HIS A 18 15.52 -8.14 -7.59
CA HIS A 18 14.28 -8.55 -8.22
C HIS A 18 13.24 -8.73 -7.12
N LEU A 19 12.16 -7.96 -7.16
CA LEU A 19 11.00 -8.18 -6.31
C LEU A 19 9.98 -9.01 -7.09
N ARG A 20 9.33 -9.96 -6.41
CA ARG A 20 8.24 -10.77 -6.96
C ARG A 20 7.06 -10.75 -6.02
N THR A 21 5.86 -10.85 -6.56
CA THR A 21 4.64 -11.02 -5.78
C THR A 21 4.02 -12.40 -6.02
N THR A 22 3.13 -12.82 -5.13
CA THR A 22 2.48 -14.14 -5.23
C THR A 22 1.54 -14.26 -6.43
N ASP A 23 1.07 -13.14 -6.98
CA ASP A 23 0.27 -13.05 -8.20
C ASP A 23 1.13 -12.93 -9.48
N GLY A 24 2.43 -13.19 -9.39
CA GLY A 24 3.32 -13.39 -10.55
C GLY A 24 3.87 -12.11 -11.17
N TRP A 25 3.78 -10.97 -10.50
CA TRP A 25 4.44 -9.74 -10.96
C TRP A 25 5.92 -9.74 -10.58
N HIS A 26 6.72 -9.09 -11.40
CA HIS A 26 8.16 -8.98 -11.24
C HIS A 26 8.59 -7.53 -11.38
N PHE A 27 9.50 -7.07 -10.52
CA PHE A 27 10.02 -5.71 -10.52
C PHE A 27 11.53 -5.72 -10.37
N LEU A 28 12.22 -4.86 -11.13
CA LEU A 28 13.63 -4.57 -10.97
C LEU A 28 13.79 -3.32 -10.10
N ALA A 29 14.61 -3.39 -9.06
CA ALA A 29 14.76 -2.28 -8.12
C ALA A 29 16.17 -2.19 -7.54
N GLN A 30 16.43 -1.05 -6.89
CA GLN A 30 17.68 -0.77 -6.18
C GLN A 30 17.49 -0.97 -4.68
N ARG A 31 18.17 -1.95 -4.10
CA ARG A 31 18.10 -2.27 -2.66
C ARG A 31 18.45 -1.06 -1.80
N GLY A 32 19.51 -0.34 -2.16
CA GLY A 32 19.96 0.84 -1.43
C GLY A 32 18.90 1.94 -1.39
N PHE A 33 18.27 2.22 -2.54
CA PHE A 33 17.18 3.19 -2.64
C PHE A 33 15.97 2.77 -1.81
N LEU A 34 15.50 1.53 -1.97
CA LEU A 34 14.36 1.01 -1.20
C LEU A 34 14.62 1.00 0.30
N SER A 35 15.85 0.69 0.73
CA SER A 35 16.25 0.73 2.15
C SER A 35 16.30 2.15 2.71
N ALA A 36 16.65 3.13 1.88
CA ALA A 36 16.64 4.53 2.28
C ALA A 36 15.20 5.05 2.48
N THR A 37 14.26 4.62 1.63
CA THR A 37 12.89 5.17 1.58
C THR A 37 11.85 4.37 2.35
N SER A 38 12.06 3.08 2.61
CA SER A 38 11.13 2.20 3.33
C SER A 38 11.80 1.49 4.50
N ARG A 39 11.17 1.57 5.68
CA ARG A 39 11.62 0.82 6.87
C ARG A 39 11.50 -0.70 6.68
N TYR A 40 10.50 -1.16 5.94
CA TYR A 40 10.34 -2.58 5.62
C TYR A 40 11.53 -3.08 4.80
N PHE A 41 11.86 -2.40 3.70
CA PHE A 41 12.99 -2.79 2.86
C PHE A 41 14.34 -2.60 3.58
N ARG A 42 14.46 -1.60 4.45
CA ARG A 42 15.64 -1.45 5.32
C ARG A 42 15.85 -2.65 6.22
N ALA A 43 14.80 -3.14 6.87
CA ALA A 43 14.87 -4.34 7.71
C ALA A 43 15.18 -5.58 6.86
N LEU A 44 14.56 -5.69 5.69
CA LEU A 44 14.73 -6.83 4.79
C LEU A 44 16.13 -6.93 4.18
N PHE A 45 16.75 -5.80 3.83
CA PHE A 45 18.06 -5.76 3.17
C PHE A 45 19.22 -5.46 4.12
N GLY A 46 18.95 -5.07 5.37
CA GLY A 46 19.93 -4.59 6.34
C GLY A 46 20.71 -5.67 7.09
N GLU A 47 20.35 -6.95 6.96
CA GLU A 47 21.13 -8.03 7.57
C GLU A 47 22.40 -8.30 6.74
N GLU A 48 23.57 -8.20 7.39
CA GLU A 48 24.94 -8.27 6.83
C GLU A 48 25.27 -9.59 6.11
N TYR A 49 24.44 -10.63 6.26
CA TYR A 49 24.64 -11.93 5.62
C TYR A 49 23.74 -12.09 4.39
N GLY A 50 24.29 -11.81 3.20
CA GLY A 50 23.81 -12.40 1.94
C GLY A 50 22.37 -12.07 1.55
N SER A 51 21.91 -10.85 1.81
CA SER A 51 20.51 -10.46 1.59
C SER A 51 20.05 -10.81 0.16
N PRO A 52 18.89 -11.47 0.01
CA PRO A 52 18.49 -12.09 -1.23
C PRO A 52 18.34 -11.05 -2.35
N ARG A 53 18.88 -11.37 -3.52
CA ARG A 53 18.69 -10.58 -4.75
C ARG A 53 17.34 -10.83 -5.39
N ASP A 54 16.68 -11.95 -5.07
CA ASP A 54 15.34 -12.28 -5.51
C ASP A 54 14.44 -12.39 -4.27
N VAL A 55 13.49 -11.48 -4.14
CA VAL A 55 12.67 -11.28 -2.94
C VAL A 55 11.20 -11.48 -3.30
N LEU A 56 10.55 -12.45 -2.63
CA LEU A 56 9.10 -12.55 -2.64
C LEU A 56 8.49 -11.59 -1.63
N VAL A 57 7.78 -10.58 -2.10
CA VAL A 57 6.94 -9.69 -1.28
C VAL A 57 5.56 -10.34 -1.16
N SER A 58 5.39 -11.18 -0.14
CA SER A 58 4.13 -11.90 0.11
C SER A 58 3.07 -10.99 0.73
N GLY A 59 1.78 -11.25 0.46
CA GLY A 59 0.69 -10.54 1.13
C GLY A 59 0.34 -9.16 0.53
N VAL A 60 0.95 -8.81 -0.61
CA VAL A 60 0.61 -7.63 -1.41
C VAL A 60 0.29 -8.06 -2.85
N LYS A 61 -0.68 -7.39 -3.47
CA LYS A 61 -0.93 -7.55 -4.91
C LYS A 61 0.16 -6.84 -5.72
N GLY A 62 0.57 -7.42 -6.83
CA GLY A 62 1.54 -6.83 -7.75
C GLY A 62 1.15 -5.42 -8.20
N SER A 63 -0.12 -5.20 -8.53
CA SER A 63 -0.63 -3.89 -8.93
C SER A 63 -0.53 -2.82 -7.84
N ALA A 64 -0.69 -3.19 -6.57
CA ALA A 64 -0.54 -2.26 -5.44
C ALA A 64 0.94 -1.96 -5.17
N LEU A 65 1.80 -2.97 -5.27
CA LEU A 65 3.24 -2.80 -5.16
C LEU A 65 3.78 -1.89 -6.27
N ASP A 66 3.32 -2.05 -7.51
CA ASP A 66 3.68 -1.19 -8.65
C ASP A 66 3.37 0.29 -8.40
N ILE A 67 2.17 0.58 -7.89
CA ILE A 67 1.76 1.94 -7.51
C ILE A 67 2.69 2.52 -6.44
N LEU A 68 3.01 1.73 -5.41
CA LEU A 68 3.85 2.20 -4.31
C LEU A 68 5.31 2.36 -4.71
N LEU A 69 5.85 1.47 -5.55
CA LEU A 69 7.18 1.62 -6.11
C LEU A 69 7.25 2.84 -7.01
N THR A 70 6.25 3.05 -7.89
CA THR A 70 6.14 4.28 -8.69
C THR A 70 6.13 5.53 -7.81
N PHE A 71 5.38 5.52 -6.71
CA PHE A 71 5.39 6.60 -5.73
C PHE A 71 6.78 6.83 -5.13
N LEU A 72 7.48 5.79 -4.68
CA LEU A 72 8.81 5.94 -4.10
C LEU A 72 9.80 6.61 -5.06
N TYR A 73 9.71 6.31 -6.36
CA TYR A 73 10.61 6.85 -7.37
C TYR A 73 10.22 8.22 -7.94
N THR A 74 8.93 8.58 -7.91
CA THR A 74 8.41 9.77 -8.63
C THR A 74 7.67 10.77 -7.73
N ASP A 75 7.44 10.39 -6.47
CA ASP A 75 6.59 11.12 -5.51
C ASP A 75 5.12 11.26 -5.99
N GLN A 76 4.70 10.45 -6.97
CA GLN A 76 3.33 10.44 -7.50
C GLN A 76 2.58 9.18 -7.06
N LEU A 77 1.45 9.38 -6.37
CA LEU A 77 0.60 8.30 -5.87
C LEU A 77 -0.73 8.20 -6.65
N PHE A 78 -0.90 7.11 -7.40
CA PHE A 78 -2.11 6.86 -8.21
C PHE A 78 -3.13 5.97 -7.48
N VAL A 79 -3.81 6.53 -6.48
CA VAL A 79 -4.83 5.82 -5.68
C VAL A 79 -6.26 6.25 -6.06
N SER A 80 -7.18 5.29 -6.08
CA SER A 80 -8.59 5.46 -6.45
C SER A 80 -9.48 4.52 -5.63
N VAL A 81 -10.80 4.78 -5.58
CA VAL A 81 -11.75 3.97 -4.78
C VAL A 81 -11.67 2.46 -5.09
N PRO A 82 -11.52 2.01 -6.35
CA PRO A 82 -11.40 0.57 -6.64
C PRO A 82 -10.12 -0.09 -6.11
N ASN A 83 -9.02 0.64 -5.97
CA ASN A 83 -7.71 0.07 -5.61
C ASN A 83 -7.23 0.43 -4.19
N VAL A 84 -7.92 1.36 -3.51
CA VAL A 84 -7.47 1.97 -2.25
C VAL A 84 -7.20 0.96 -1.14
N LEU A 85 -7.98 -0.12 -1.03
CA LEU A 85 -7.78 -1.12 0.03
C LEU A 85 -6.52 -1.95 -0.20
N ASP A 86 -6.25 -2.32 -1.46
CA ASP A 86 -5.04 -3.06 -1.82
C ASP A 86 -3.79 -2.19 -1.60
N VAL A 87 -3.85 -0.91 -2.00
CA VAL A 87 -2.77 0.06 -1.79
C VAL A 87 -2.58 0.36 -0.31
N LEU A 88 -3.66 0.51 0.48
CA LEU A 88 -3.59 0.73 1.92
C LEU A 88 -2.89 -0.43 2.63
N GLN A 89 -3.28 -1.67 2.31
CA GLN A 89 -2.67 -2.87 2.88
C GLN A 89 -1.19 -2.95 2.56
N ALA A 90 -0.82 -2.71 1.30
CA ALA A 90 0.57 -2.74 0.87
C ALA A 90 1.38 -1.60 1.51
N ALA A 91 0.84 -0.39 1.60
CA ALA A 91 1.50 0.75 2.22
C ALA A 91 1.75 0.52 3.71
N ASP A 92 0.78 -0.06 4.42
CA ASP A 92 0.95 -0.41 5.83
C ASP A 92 2.02 -1.49 6.03
N MET A 93 2.00 -2.56 5.22
CA MET A 93 3.01 -3.61 5.27
C MET A 93 4.42 -3.09 4.94
N LEU A 94 4.55 -2.22 3.94
CA LEU A 94 5.82 -1.61 3.53
C LEU A 94 6.24 -0.44 4.44
N LEU A 95 5.45 -0.15 5.48
CA LEU A 95 5.69 0.91 6.46
C LEU A 95 5.81 2.31 5.83
N LEU A 96 5.03 2.58 4.78
CA LEU A 96 4.97 3.84 4.04
C LEU A 96 3.86 4.74 4.59
N ASP A 97 4.25 5.67 5.44
CA ASP A 97 3.31 6.46 6.24
C ASP A 97 2.45 7.41 5.37
N GLU A 98 3.05 8.10 4.40
CA GLU A 98 2.34 9.06 3.54
C GLU A 98 1.32 8.39 2.58
N PRO A 99 1.67 7.36 1.80
CA PRO A 99 0.69 6.64 0.98
C PRO A 99 -0.46 6.06 1.81
N ARG A 100 -0.17 5.53 3.00
CA ARG A 100 -1.18 5.04 3.93
C ARG A 100 -2.15 6.15 4.34
N GLU A 101 -1.64 7.31 4.73
CA GLU A 101 -2.49 8.45 5.11
C GLU A 101 -3.36 8.94 3.95
N GLN A 102 -2.82 8.99 2.72
CA GLN A 102 -3.59 9.36 1.52
C GLN A 102 -4.72 8.36 1.25
N CYS A 103 -4.47 7.06 1.40
CA CYS A 103 -5.50 6.03 1.27
C CYS A 103 -6.61 6.21 2.30
N LEU A 104 -6.27 6.44 3.58
CA LEU A 104 -7.26 6.68 4.63
C LEU A 104 -8.07 7.94 4.37
N LYS A 105 -7.45 9.04 3.91
CA LYS A 105 -8.14 10.27 3.52
C LYS A 105 -9.13 10.02 2.38
N LEU A 106 -8.74 9.23 1.38
CA LEU A 106 -9.62 8.88 0.26
C LEU A 106 -10.84 8.09 0.72
N LEU A 107 -10.64 7.09 1.59
CA LEU A 107 -11.73 6.30 2.18
C LEU A 107 -12.72 7.20 2.94
N LEU A 108 -12.23 8.14 3.74
CA LEU A 108 -13.06 9.08 4.48
C LEU A 108 -13.80 10.06 3.56
N ARG A 109 -13.15 10.50 2.46
CA ARG A 109 -13.74 11.43 1.49
C ARG A 109 -14.95 10.85 0.76
N TYR A 110 -14.94 9.54 0.51
CA TYR A 110 -16.02 8.81 -0.17
C TYR A 110 -16.86 7.97 0.79
N MET A 111 -16.84 8.30 2.08
CA MET A 111 -17.67 7.64 3.08
C MET A 111 -19.13 8.08 2.92
N VAL A 112 -20.02 7.09 2.85
CA VAL A 112 -21.47 7.22 2.72
C VAL A 112 -22.17 6.21 3.64
N PRO A 113 -23.46 6.37 3.98
CA PRO A 113 -24.15 5.45 4.89
C PRO A 113 -24.04 3.98 4.46
N GLU A 114 -24.05 3.72 3.15
CA GLU A 114 -24.01 2.37 2.56
C GLU A 114 -22.66 1.67 2.75
N ASN A 115 -21.56 2.42 2.91
CA ASN A 115 -20.22 1.85 3.05
C ASN A 115 -19.59 2.08 4.43
N CYS A 116 -20.18 2.92 5.29
CA CYS A 116 -19.55 3.31 6.55
C CYS A 116 -19.40 2.15 7.53
N LEU A 117 -20.28 1.14 7.49
CA LEU A 117 -20.15 -0.07 8.32
C LEU A 117 -18.95 -0.92 7.90
N SER A 118 -18.70 -1.03 6.59
CA SER A 118 -17.50 -1.70 6.05
C SER A 118 -16.24 -0.94 6.49
N LEU A 119 -16.24 0.39 6.42
CA LEU A 119 -15.15 1.20 6.96
C LEU A 119 -14.99 1.03 8.47
N ALA A 120 -16.10 0.91 9.21
CA ALA A 120 -16.06 0.68 10.66
C ALA A 120 -15.42 -0.66 10.99
N ALA A 121 -15.69 -1.71 10.21
CA ALA A 121 -15.02 -2.98 10.33
C ALA A 121 -13.51 -2.86 10.04
N LEU A 122 -13.10 -2.05 9.06
CA LEU A 122 -11.69 -1.79 8.76
C LEU A 122 -10.93 -1.12 9.90
N THR A 123 -11.58 -0.32 10.75
CA THR A 123 -10.92 0.29 11.92
C THR A 123 -10.33 -0.73 12.89
N ARG A 124 -10.86 -1.97 12.91
CA ARG A 124 -10.31 -3.07 13.72
C ARG A 124 -8.95 -3.54 13.17
N ARG A 125 -8.78 -3.49 11.85
CA ARG A 125 -7.52 -3.85 11.18
C ARG A 125 -6.53 -2.68 11.17
N TYR A 126 -7.04 -1.47 11.03
CA TYR A 126 -6.28 -0.23 10.93
C TYR A 126 -6.69 0.74 12.06
N PRO A 127 -6.23 0.49 13.31
CA PRO A 127 -6.67 1.23 14.50
C PRO A 127 -6.01 2.62 14.61
N TYR A 128 -5.99 3.39 13.52
CA TYR A 128 -5.48 4.76 13.53
C TYR A 128 -6.49 5.68 14.20
N PRO A 129 -6.11 6.44 15.25
CA PRO A 129 -7.07 7.17 16.08
C PRO A 129 -7.97 8.14 15.30
N LYS A 130 -7.39 8.92 14.39
CA LYS A 130 -8.14 9.88 13.56
C LYS A 130 -9.12 9.17 12.62
N PHE A 131 -8.70 8.10 11.95
CA PHE A 131 -9.56 7.33 11.06
C PHE A 131 -10.71 6.68 11.83
N THR A 132 -10.39 5.98 12.91
CA THR A 132 -11.37 5.28 13.77
C THR A 132 -12.42 6.22 14.32
N LYS A 133 -11.99 7.36 14.90
CA LYS A 133 -12.91 8.36 15.45
C LYS A 133 -13.85 8.92 14.39
N THR A 134 -13.34 9.26 13.20
CA THR A 134 -14.16 9.84 12.13
C THR A 134 -15.21 8.85 11.62
N VAL A 135 -14.82 7.59 11.38
CA VAL A 135 -15.75 6.55 10.90
C VAL A 135 -16.84 6.25 11.94
N MET A 136 -16.47 6.07 13.20
CA MET A 136 -17.44 5.76 14.26
C MET A 136 -18.41 6.93 14.49
N ASN A 137 -17.92 8.17 14.52
CA ASN A 137 -18.78 9.34 14.65
C ASN A 137 -19.75 9.46 13.48
N TYR A 138 -19.30 9.20 12.25
CA TYR A 138 -20.17 9.24 11.08
C TYR A 138 -21.28 8.17 11.18
N ALA A 139 -20.93 6.93 11.51
CA ALA A 139 -21.92 5.85 11.66
C ALA A 139 -22.98 6.17 12.73
N LEU A 140 -22.59 6.83 13.84
CA LEU A 140 -23.52 7.26 14.88
C LEU A 140 -24.42 8.42 14.43
N LEU A 141 -23.84 9.42 13.77
CA LEU A 141 -24.61 10.58 13.26
C LEU A 141 -25.63 10.18 12.19
N HIS A 142 -25.32 9.16 11.39
CA HIS A 142 -26.18 8.66 10.31
C HIS A 142 -26.90 7.36 10.67
N PHE A 143 -27.03 7.03 11.95
CA PHE A 143 -27.54 5.72 12.42
C PHE A 143 -28.86 5.30 11.76
N ASP A 144 -29.83 6.22 11.61
CA ASP A 144 -31.12 5.90 10.97
C ASP A 144 -31.01 5.53 9.49
N GLN A 145 -30.06 6.13 8.77
CA GLN A 145 -29.80 5.83 7.36
C GLN A 145 -29.05 4.50 7.25
N VAL A 146 -28.04 4.32 8.10
CA VAL A 146 -27.22 3.10 8.18
C VAL A 146 -28.05 1.87 8.56
N ARG A 147 -29.05 2.02 9.43
CA ARG A 147 -29.96 0.93 9.82
C ARG A 147 -30.84 0.46 8.65
N ARG A 148 -31.01 1.28 7.61
CA ARG A 148 -31.91 1.03 6.48
C ARG A 148 -31.19 0.63 5.19
N SER A 149 -29.87 0.79 5.12
CA SER A 149 -28.99 0.34 4.02
C SER A 149 -28.60 -1.12 4.19
#